data_AF-A0A4Y9YCY9-F1
#
_entry.id   AF-A0A4Y9YCY9-F1
#
_cell.length_a   1.000
_cell.length_b   1.000
_cell.length_c   1.000
_cell.angle_alpha   90.00
_cell.angle_beta   90.00
_cell.angle_gamma   90.00
#
_symmetry.space_group_name_H-M   'P 1'
#
loop_
_entity.id
_entity.type
_entity.pdbx_description
1 polymer ?
#
loop_
_entity_poly.entity_id
_entity_poly.type
_entity_poly.pdbx_seq_one_letter_code
_entity_poly.pdbx_strand_id
1 'polypeptide(L)'
;MLSLSLTFLAVAAAAVASPHAPRWDDLQVKHAWNTVPANWASEGAAPEGTTIDLRIALKPHQEDALVKALYEVSDPEHQRYGAHLTKGEIASLVAPHPDTHNLVSAWLSHHEIPESSVSVTGAVPGLQAHCNE
;
A
#
# COMPACT_ATOMS: atom_id res chain seq x y z
N MET A 1 4.47 -22.79 50.25
CA MET A 1 4.51 -21.32 50.04
C MET A 1 5.61 -20.91 49.07
N LEU A 2 6.83 -21.44 49.15
CA LEU A 2 7.91 -21.18 48.16
C LEU A 2 7.59 -21.65 46.72
N SER A 3 6.87 -22.78 46.58
CA SER A 3 6.53 -23.36 45.27
C SER A 3 5.60 -22.50 44.42
N LEU A 4 4.65 -21.79 45.07
CA LEU A 4 3.73 -20.88 44.40
C LEU A 4 4.42 -19.59 43.93
N SER A 5 5.46 -19.17 44.64
CA SER A 5 6.29 -18.01 44.30
C SER A 5 7.16 -18.27 43.06
N LEU A 6 7.73 -19.47 42.92
CA LEU A 6 8.52 -19.84 41.73
C LEU A 6 7.65 -19.92 40.47
N THR A 7 6.42 -20.40 40.56
CA THR A 7 5.50 -20.43 39.41
C THR A 7 5.06 -19.04 38.97
N PHE A 8 4.90 -18.09 39.90
CA PHE A 8 4.54 -16.70 39.57
C PHE A 8 5.66 -15.97 38.82
N LEU A 9 6.92 -16.21 39.18
CA LEU A 9 8.06 -15.57 38.53
C LEU A 9 8.28 -16.09 37.10
N ALA A 10 8.00 -17.37 36.84
CA ALA A 10 8.12 -17.96 35.50
C ALA A 10 7.08 -17.42 34.50
N VAL A 11 5.86 -17.09 34.95
CA VAL A 11 4.81 -16.52 34.09
C VAL A 11 5.10 -15.06 33.72
N ALA A 12 5.73 -14.28 34.60
CA ALA A 12 6.09 -12.89 34.30
C ALA A 12 7.12 -12.78 33.16
N ALA A 13 7.99 -13.79 32.98
CA ALA A 13 8.99 -13.80 31.90
C ALA A 13 8.40 -14.15 30.51
N ALA A 14 7.22 -14.79 30.44
CA ALA A 14 6.56 -15.13 29.18
C ALA A 14 5.71 -13.97 28.62
N ALA A 15 5.48 -12.91 29.41
CA ALA A 15 4.69 -11.75 29.00
C ALA A 15 5.51 -10.67 28.27
N VAL A 16 6.82 -10.85 28.12
CA VAL A 16 7.68 -9.94 27.35
C VAL A 16 7.64 -10.32 25.86
N ALA A 17 6.45 -10.43 25.30
CA ALA A 17 6.29 -10.33 23.85
C ALA A 17 6.53 -8.86 23.49
N SER A 18 7.74 -8.53 23.03
CA SER A 18 7.98 -7.20 22.49
C SER A 18 7.04 -7.00 21.30
N PRO A 19 6.30 -5.88 21.22
CA PRO A 19 5.63 -5.53 19.99
C PRO A 19 6.71 -5.51 18.91
N HIS A 20 6.52 -6.27 17.83
CA HIS A 20 7.45 -6.27 16.72
C HIS A 20 7.58 -4.84 16.22
N ALA A 21 8.71 -4.20 16.51
CA ALA A 21 9.02 -2.91 15.96
C ALA A 21 9.00 -3.03 14.43
N PRO A 22 8.50 -2.02 13.70
CA PRO A 22 8.52 -2.05 12.25
C PRO A 22 9.95 -2.23 11.75
N ARG A 23 10.18 -3.26 10.92
CA ARG A 23 11.50 -3.55 10.33
C ARG A 23 11.67 -2.77 9.02
N TRP A 24 11.57 -1.45 9.09
CA TRP A 24 11.60 -0.58 7.90
C TRP A 24 12.92 -0.66 7.11
N ASP A 25 14.02 -1.02 7.78
CA ASP A 25 15.33 -1.20 7.15
C ASP A 25 15.52 -2.58 6.51
N ASP A 26 14.55 -3.49 6.63
CA ASP A 26 14.61 -4.88 6.11
C ASP A 26 13.62 -5.09 4.95
N LEU A 27 13.60 -4.14 4.02
CA LEU A 27 12.80 -4.22 2.81
C LEU A 27 13.54 -5.00 1.71
N GLN A 28 12.81 -5.86 1.01
CA GLN A 28 13.33 -6.66 -0.09
C GLN A 28 13.04 -5.98 -1.43
N VAL A 29 14.02 -6.03 -2.34
CA VAL A 29 13.85 -5.50 -3.70
C VAL A 29 12.84 -6.35 -4.46
N LYS A 30 11.70 -5.74 -4.82
CA LYS A 30 10.69 -6.41 -5.66
C LYS A 30 11.17 -6.60 -7.10
N HIS A 31 11.78 -5.57 -7.67
CA HIS A 31 12.25 -5.55 -9.05
C HIS A 31 13.36 -4.51 -9.23
N ALA A 32 14.39 -4.86 -9.99
CA ALA A 32 15.44 -3.95 -10.42
C ALA A 32 15.89 -4.32 -11.84
N TRP A 33 16.24 -3.31 -12.64
CA TRP A 33 16.88 -3.53 -13.93
C TRP A 33 18.33 -3.93 -13.69
N ASN A 34 18.71 -5.13 -14.16
CA ASN A 34 20.08 -5.63 -14.07
C ASN A 34 20.97 -5.19 -15.26
N THR A 35 20.34 -4.73 -16.35
CA THR A 35 21.00 -4.22 -17.54
C THR A 35 20.28 -2.98 -18.06
N VAL A 36 21.02 -2.07 -18.69
CA VAL A 36 20.44 -0.91 -19.37
C VAL A 36 19.57 -1.41 -20.56
N PRO A 37 18.30 -0.99 -20.68
CA PRO A 37 17.44 -1.41 -21.78
C PRO A 37 17.98 -1.05 -23.16
N ALA A 38 17.52 -1.75 -24.20
CA ALA A 38 17.88 -1.42 -25.58
C ALA A 38 17.51 0.03 -25.92
N ASN A 39 18.40 0.74 -26.62
CA ASN A 39 18.28 2.16 -26.98
C ASN A 39 18.33 3.15 -25.80
N TRP A 40 18.79 2.71 -24.62
CA TRP A 40 19.12 3.59 -23.50
C TRP A 40 20.63 3.58 -23.24
N ALA A 41 21.15 4.69 -22.72
CA ALA A 41 22.51 4.80 -22.23
C ALA A 41 22.49 5.46 -20.84
N SER A 42 23.39 5.02 -19.95
CA SER A 42 23.54 5.65 -18.64
C SER A 42 24.41 6.89 -18.78
N GLU A 43 23.86 8.06 -18.43
CA GLU A 43 24.60 9.34 -18.46
C GLU A 43 25.32 9.65 -17.14
N GLY A 44 25.22 8.77 -16.15
CA GLY A 44 25.81 8.93 -14.83
C GLY A 44 24.80 9.20 -13.72
N ALA A 45 25.29 9.64 -12.56
CA ALA A 45 24.45 9.99 -11.42
C ALA A 45 23.67 11.29 -11.68
N ALA A 46 22.45 11.37 -11.16
CA ALA A 46 21.71 12.63 -11.17
C ALA A 46 22.47 13.71 -10.40
N PRO A 47 22.46 14.98 -10.84
CA PRO A 47 23.06 16.08 -10.11
C PRO A 47 22.54 16.15 -8.66
N GLU A 48 23.40 16.57 -7.74
CA GLU A 48 23.00 16.74 -6.33
C GLU A 48 21.82 17.70 -6.21
N GLY A 49 20.87 17.37 -5.32
CA GLY A 49 19.67 18.18 -5.10
C GLY A 49 18.57 18.03 -6.17
N THR A 50 18.72 17.13 -7.14
CA THR A 50 17.65 16.82 -8.09
C THR A 50 16.48 16.13 -7.38
N THR A 51 15.28 16.72 -7.44
CA THR A 51 14.06 16.12 -6.90
C THR A 51 13.46 15.11 -7.88
N ILE A 52 12.97 13.99 -7.37
CA ILE A 52 12.26 12.96 -8.14
C ILE A 52 10.85 12.82 -7.59
N ASP A 53 9.85 12.88 -8.46
CA ASP A 53 8.45 12.65 -8.10
C ASP A 53 8.16 11.15 -8.05
N LEU A 54 8.10 10.58 -6.84
CA LEU A 54 7.74 9.18 -6.62
C LEU A 54 6.24 9.03 -6.29
N ARG A 55 5.58 8.06 -6.93
CA ARG A 55 4.20 7.67 -6.60
C ARG A 55 4.18 6.27 -6.00
N ILE A 56 3.61 6.18 -4.80
CA ILE A 56 3.46 4.91 -4.07
C ILE A 56 1.99 4.49 -4.14
N ALA A 57 1.72 3.41 -4.86
CA ALA A 57 0.38 2.83 -4.91
C ALA A 57 0.14 2.01 -3.63
N LEU A 58 -0.87 2.40 -2.86
CA LEU A 58 -1.28 1.67 -1.66
C LEU A 58 -2.16 0.48 -2.03
N LYS A 59 -1.99 -0.62 -1.30
CA LYS A 59 -2.78 -1.83 -1.50
C LYS A 59 -4.22 -1.59 -1.00
N PRO A 60 -5.26 -1.83 -1.83
CA PRO A 60 -6.65 -1.80 -1.37
C PRO A 60 -6.88 -2.79 -0.23
N HIS A 61 -7.77 -2.44 0.70
CA HIS A 61 -8.16 -3.36 1.78
C HIS A 61 -8.92 -4.58 1.25
N GLN A 62 -9.75 -4.38 0.22
CA GLN A 62 -10.52 -5.43 -0.44
C GLN A 62 -10.03 -5.63 -1.88
N GLU A 63 -9.00 -6.45 -2.05
CA GLU A 63 -8.27 -6.62 -3.32
C GLU A 63 -9.19 -6.99 -4.50
N ASP A 64 -10.15 -7.88 -4.27
CA ASP A 64 -11.01 -8.40 -5.33
C ASP A 64 -12.33 -7.64 -5.48
N ALA A 65 -12.63 -6.68 -4.60
CA ALA A 65 -13.96 -6.08 -4.53
C ALA A 65 -14.29 -5.29 -5.81
N LEU A 66 -13.31 -4.58 -6.38
CA LEU A 66 -13.49 -3.87 -7.64
C LEU A 66 -13.72 -4.85 -8.80
N VAL A 67 -12.93 -5.92 -8.87
CA VAL A 67 -13.03 -6.94 -9.93
C VAL A 67 -14.36 -7.67 -9.85
N LYS A 68 -14.78 -8.05 -8.64
CA LYS A 68 -16.09 -8.65 -8.39
C LYS A 68 -17.22 -7.72 -8.84
N ALA A 69 -17.19 -6.46 -8.43
CA ALA A 69 -18.21 -5.49 -8.83
C ALA A 69 -18.23 -5.29 -10.35
N LEU A 70 -17.06 -5.27 -11.01
CA LEU A 70 -16.96 -5.20 -12.46
C LEU A 70 -17.67 -6.38 -13.13
N TYR A 71 -17.45 -7.60 -12.68
CA TYR A 71 -18.13 -8.78 -13.24
C TYR A 71 -19.64 -8.73 -13.01
N GLU A 72 -20.08 -8.39 -11.80
CA GLU A 72 -21.51 -8.31 -11.46
C GLU A 72 -22.30 -7.31 -12.30
N VAL A 73 -21.67 -6.21 -12.73
CA VAL A 73 -22.35 -5.17 -13.54
C VAL A 73 -22.19 -5.39 -15.04
N SER A 74 -21.29 -6.28 -15.46
CA SER A 74 -20.99 -6.56 -16.87
C SER A 74 -21.63 -7.86 -17.38
N ASP A 75 -22.08 -8.72 -16.49
CA ASP A 75 -22.74 -9.98 -16.83
C ASP A 75 -24.25 -9.75 -17.08
N PRO A 76 -24.77 -10.01 -18.31
CA PRO A 76 -26.17 -9.81 -18.64
C PRO A 76 -27.14 -10.75 -17.90
N GLU A 77 -26.66 -11.88 -17.37
CA GLU A 77 -27.46 -12.80 -16.57
C GLU A 77 -27.50 -12.39 -15.08
N HIS A 78 -26.65 -11.45 -14.68
CA HIS A 78 -26.54 -11.01 -13.30
C HIS A 78 -27.55 -9.91 -12.97
N GLN A 79 -28.12 -9.94 -11.76
CA GLN A 79 -29.15 -8.97 -11.33
C GLN A 79 -28.67 -7.52 -11.29
N ARG A 80 -27.34 -7.31 -11.22
CA ARG A 80 -26.71 -5.99 -11.20
C ARG A 80 -26.24 -5.51 -12.58
N TYR A 81 -26.58 -6.20 -13.66
CA TYR A 81 -26.21 -5.80 -15.01
C TYR A 81 -26.56 -4.33 -15.29
N GLY A 82 -25.59 -3.57 -15.81
CA GLY A 82 -25.73 -2.15 -16.12
C GLY A 82 -25.75 -1.20 -14.91
N ALA A 83 -25.69 -1.71 -13.67
CA ALA A 83 -25.66 -0.89 -12.45
C ALA A 83 -24.23 -0.40 -12.12
N HIS A 84 -23.67 0.44 -12.99
CA HIS A 84 -22.30 0.94 -12.84
C HIS A 84 -22.09 1.78 -11.57
N LEU A 85 -20.88 1.68 -11.02
CA LEU A 85 -20.47 2.40 -9.81
C LEU A 85 -20.12 3.86 -10.11
N THR A 86 -20.49 4.74 -9.19
CA THR A 86 -20.00 6.11 -9.14
C THR A 86 -18.52 6.16 -8.73
N LYS A 87 -17.86 7.30 -8.98
CA LYS A 87 -16.46 7.52 -8.56
C LYS A 87 -16.26 7.34 -7.04
N GLY A 88 -17.23 7.77 -6.23
CA GLY A 88 -17.15 7.63 -4.77
C GLY A 88 -17.26 6.18 -4.31
N GLU A 89 -18.12 5.39 -4.96
CA GLU A 89 -18.26 3.97 -4.69
C GLU A 89 -16.98 3.21 -5.10
N ILE A 90 -16.41 3.51 -6.26
CA ILE A 90 -15.11 2.95 -6.68
C ILE A 90 -14.03 3.29 -5.66
N ALA A 91 -13.90 4.57 -5.28
CA ALA A 91 -12.92 5.03 -4.31
C ALA A 91 -13.05 4.29 -2.96
N SER A 92 -14.29 3.99 -2.56
CA SER A 92 -14.57 3.22 -1.34
C SER A 92 -14.14 1.75 -1.47
N LEU A 93 -14.37 1.12 -2.62
CA LEU A 93 -13.96 -0.28 -2.86
C LEU A 93 -12.43 -0.44 -2.90
N VAL A 94 -11.72 0.55 -3.44
CA VAL A 94 -10.26 0.50 -3.57
C VAL A 94 -9.51 1.19 -2.42
N ALA A 95 -10.23 1.64 -1.39
CA ALA A 95 -9.62 2.30 -0.25
C ALA A 95 -8.65 1.34 0.48
N PRO A 96 -7.45 1.80 0.87
CA PRO A 96 -6.56 1.01 1.73
C PRO A 96 -7.15 0.85 3.13
N HIS A 97 -6.51 0.03 3.97
CA HIS A 97 -6.91 -0.05 5.38
C HIS A 97 -6.73 1.31 6.06
N PRO A 98 -7.60 1.73 7.01
CA PRO A 98 -7.49 3.03 7.68
C PRO A 98 -6.11 3.30 8.28
N ASP A 99 -5.45 2.26 8.78
CA ASP A 99 -4.11 2.36 9.38
C ASP A 99 -2.96 2.49 8.35
N THR A 100 -3.20 2.15 7.08
CA THR A 100 -2.15 2.11 6.05
C THR A 100 -1.51 3.48 5.85
N HIS A 101 -2.30 4.56 5.87
CA HIS A 101 -1.77 5.91 5.73
C HIS A 101 -0.80 6.25 6.87
N ASN A 102 -1.17 5.97 8.11
CA ASN A 102 -0.32 6.22 9.27
C ASN A 102 0.99 5.42 9.20
N LEU A 103 0.91 4.15 8.78
CA LEU A 103 2.08 3.30 8.64
C LEU A 103 3.05 3.81 7.56
N VAL A 104 2.52 4.25 6.42
CA VAL A 104 3.34 4.79 5.32
C VAL A 104 3.92 6.15 5.69
N SER A 105 3.17 7.03 6.34
CA SER A 105 3.71 8.32 6.82
C SER A 105 4.84 8.11 7.83
N ALA A 106 4.69 7.15 8.74
CA ALA A 106 5.74 6.83 9.71
C ALA A 106 6.98 6.24 9.03
N TRP A 107 6.79 5.38 8.03
CA TRP A 107 7.87 4.83 7.20
C TRP A 107 8.62 5.91 6.41
N LEU A 108 7.90 6.84 5.76
CA LEU A 108 8.50 7.98 5.04
C LEU A 108 9.29 8.89 5.99
N SER A 109 8.75 9.15 7.18
CA SER A 109 9.41 9.96 8.21
C SER A 109 10.71 9.32 8.72
N HIS A 110 10.72 7.99 8.88
CA HIS A 110 11.93 7.23 9.24
C HIS A 110 13.06 7.39 8.23
N HIS A 111 12.72 7.53 6.94
CA HIS A 111 13.66 7.81 5.86
C HIS A 111 13.86 9.31 5.59
N GLU A 112 13.54 10.18 6.56
CA GLU A 112 13.77 11.62 6.51
C GLU A 112 13.01 12.35 5.39
N ILE A 113 11.93 11.76 4.87
CA ILE A 113 11.06 12.39 3.88
C ILE A 113 10.01 13.24 4.63
N PRO A 114 10.03 14.58 4.48
CA PRO A 114 9.15 15.45 5.25
C PRO A 114 7.70 15.33 4.76
N GLU A 115 6.73 15.37 5.68
CA GLU A 115 5.30 15.29 5.33
C GLU A 115 4.86 16.41 4.37
N SER A 116 5.51 17.56 4.39
CA SER A 116 5.25 18.67 3.46
C SER A 116 5.55 18.34 1.99
N SER A 117 6.38 17.32 1.74
CA SER A 117 6.67 16.80 0.40
C SER A 117 5.71 15.69 -0.04
N VAL A 118 4.83 15.24 0.85
CA VAL A 118 3.92 14.12 0.60
C VAL A 118 2.52 14.65 0.29
N SER A 119 1.95 14.18 -0.82
CA SER A 119 0.55 14.47 -1.17
C SER A 119 -0.21 13.17 -1.35
N VAL A 120 -1.32 13.02 -0.63
CA VAL A 120 -2.24 11.89 -0.82
C VAL A 120 -3.15 12.21 -2.00
N THR A 121 -2.95 11.51 -3.10
CA THR A 121 -3.87 11.57 -4.24
C THR A 121 -4.97 10.53 -4.03
N GLY A 122 -6.23 10.96 -4.11
CA GLY A 122 -7.37 10.04 -4.05
C GLY A 122 -7.29 8.98 -5.13
N ALA A 123 -7.71 7.75 -4.79
CA ALA A 123 -7.72 6.66 -5.74
C ALA A 123 -8.65 6.99 -6.92
N VAL A 124 -8.04 6.98 -8.10
CA VAL A 124 -8.60 7.05 -9.46
C VAL A 124 -8.77 8.45 -10.12
N PRO A 125 -7.66 9.11 -10.50
CA PRO A 125 -7.63 9.96 -11.69
C PRO A 125 -7.15 9.11 -12.89
N GLY A 126 -8.03 8.36 -13.55
CA GLY A 126 -7.59 7.65 -14.77
C GLY A 126 -8.48 6.59 -15.41
N LEU A 127 -9.56 6.12 -14.77
CA LEU A 127 -10.44 5.14 -15.43
C LEU A 127 -11.44 5.85 -16.36
N GLN A 128 -10.96 6.38 -17.50
CA GLN A 128 -11.80 6.66 -18.65
C GLN A 128 -11.90 5.37 -19.47
N ALA A 129 -12.92 4.55 -19.20
CA ALA A 129 -13.36 3.58 -20.18
C ALA A 129 -13.98 4.36 -21.34
N HIS A 130 -13.21 4.55 -22.41
CA HIS A 130 -13.76 4.99 -23.69
C HIS A 130 -14.46 3.77 -24.30
N CYS A 131 -15.72 3.58 -23.93
CA CYS A 131 -16.59 2.65 -24.64
C CYS A 131 -17.00 3.36 -25.94
N ASN A 132 -16.39 2.95 -27.05
CA ASN A 132 -16.90 3.26 -28.37
C ASN A 132 -18.16 2.42 -28.59
N GLU A 133 -19.23 3.06 -29.07
CA GLU A 133 -20.37 2.38 -29.70
C GLU A 133 -19.94 1.62 -30.97
#